data_AF-A0A7S0VR69-F1
#
_entry.id   AF-A0A7S0VR69-F1
#
_cell.length_a   1.000
_cell.length_b   1.000
_cell.length_c   1.000
_cell.angle_alpha   90.00
_cell.angle_beta   90.00
_cell.angle_gamma   90.00
#
_symmetry.space_group_name_H-M   'P 1'
#
loop_
_entity.id
_entity.type
_entity.pdbx_description
1 polymer ?
#
loop_
_entity_poly.entity_id
_entity_poly.type
_entity_poly.pdbx_seq_one_letter_code
_entity_poly.pdbx_strand_id
1 'polypeptide(L)'
;GRFAASWLGDTASTWGDLRLSVSGTLSMGLFGVPITGADVCGFAGNATRELCVRWHQLGSLYPFFRNHNDLHGAPQEPYAFDAEALGIIRAAVLARYSLVSYMYSLAHGASTDGAPLWRPLFMEF
;
A
#
# COMPACT_ATOMS: atom_id res chain seq x y z
N GLY A 1 -13.54 -10.75 -0.03
CA GLY A 1 -12.88 -10.40 -1.31
C GLY A 1 -13.58 -10.89 -2.57
N ARG A 2 -14.65 -11.71 -2.49
CA ARG A 2 -15.29 -12.31 -3.69
C ARG A 2 -15.71 -11.32 -4.78
N PHE A 3 -16.10 -10.10 -4.38
CA PHE A 3 -16.71 -9.13 -5.30
C PHE A 3 -15.81 -7.93 -5.61
N ALA A 4 -14.98 -7.50 -4.66
CA ALA A 4 -14.26 -6.24 -4.76
C ALA A 4 -12.97 -6.24 -3.93
N ALA A 5 -12.08 -5.33 -4.33
CA ALA A 5 -10.97 -4.86 -3.51
C ALA A 5 -11.49 -3.92 -2.39
N SER A 6 -10.62 -3.66 -1.40
CA SER A 6 -10.88 -2.69 -0.32
C SER A 6 -9.68 -1.78 -0.11
N TRP A 7 -9.86 -0.73 0.67
CA TRP A 7 -8.76 -0.03 1.33
C TRP A 7 -9.08 0.12 2.83
N LEU A 8 -8.12 0.61 3.62
CA LEU A 8 -8.27 0.75 5.08
C LEU A 8 -9.07 1.99 5.54
N GLY A 9 -9.66 2.74 4.61
CA GLY A 9 -10.41 3.96 4.93
C GLY A 9 -9.51 5.19 5.10
N ASP A 10 -10.01 6.17 5.85
CA ASP A 10 -9.44 7.50 6.04
C ASP A 10 -8.24 7.48 7.01
N THR A 11 -7.14 6.85 6.60
CA THR A 11 -5.89 6.81 7.38
C THR A 11 -5.26 8.19 7.49
N ALA A 12 -4.67 8.54 8.64
CA ALA A 12 -3.99 9.82 8.83
C ALA A 12 -2.56 9.80 8.27
N SER A 13 -2.07 10.96 7.82
CA SER A 13 -0.69 11.20 7.37
C SER A 13 0.30 11.21 8.54
N THR A 14 0.41 10.08 9.24
CA THR A 14 1.27 9.91 10.43
C THR A 14 2.09 8.62 10.35
N TRP A 15 3.20 8.57 11.09
CA TRP A 15 4.00 7.35 11.26
C TRP A 15 3.24 6.23 11.97
N GLY A 16 2.29 6.57 12.85
CA GLY A 16 1.44 5.60 13.53
C GLY A 16 0.56 4.84 12.54
N ASP A 17 -0.10 5.56 11.65
CA ASP A 17 -0.96 4.98 10.62
C ASP A 17 -0.17 4.24 9.55
N LEU A 18 1.01 4.75 9.16
CA LEU A 18 1.96 3.98 8.34
C LEU A 18 2.26 2.62 8.98
N ARG A 19 2.54 2.57 10.28
CA ARG A 19 2.79 1.30 10.98
C ARG A 19 1.55 0.42 11.04
N LEU A 20 0.39 0.98 11.40
CA LEU A 20 -0.86 0.23 11.54
C LEU A 20 -1.37 -0.33 10.20
N SER A 21 -1.05 0.34 9.09
CA SER A 21 -1.39 -0.12 7.74
C SER A 21 -0.88 -1.53 7.42
N VAL A 22 0.25 -1.93 8.02
CA VAL A 22 0.84 -3.26 7.84
C VAL A 22 -0.04 -4.32 8.46
N SER A 23 -0.33 -4.17 9.76
CA SER A 23 -1.23 -5.10 10.45
C SER A 23 -2.63 -5.09 9.85
N GLY A 24 -3.16 -3.92 9.46
CA GLY A 24 -4.48 -3.80 8.86
C GLY A 24 -4.58 -4.56 7.53
N THR A 25 -3.63 -4.33 6.63
CA THR A 25 -3.65 -4.97 5.31
C THR A 25 -3.36 -6.48 5.39
N LEU A 26 -2.47 -6.93 6.29
CA LEU A 26 -2.27 -8.37 6.56
C LEU A 26 -3.53 -9.03 7.13
N SER A 27 -4.21 -8.37 8.07
CA SER A 27 -5.45 -8.89 8.66
C SER A 27 -6.56 -9.03 7.62
N MET A 28 -6.67 -8.07 6.69
CA MET A 28 -7.63 -8.16 5.59
C MET A 28 -7.35 -9.34 4.66
N GLY A 29 -6.07 -9.69 4.46
CA GLY A 29 -5.67 -10.93 3.80
C GLY A 29 -6.20 -12.18 4.52
N LEU A 30 -6.03 -12.25 5.85
CA LEU A 30 -6.56 -13.35 6.68
C LEU A 30 -8.09 -13.44 6.65
N PHE A 31 -8.78 -12.31 6.53
CA PHE A 31 -10.24 -12.24 6.43
C PHE A 31 -10.78 -12.50 5.01
N GLY A 32 -9.93 -12.95 4.08
CA GLY A 32 -10.33 -13.27 2.72
C GLY A 32 -10.64 -12.05 1.85
N VAL A 33 -10.05 -10.89 2.16
CA VAL A 33 -10.07 -9.66 1.33
C VAL A 33 -8.62 -9.32 0.90
N PRO A 34 -8.00 -10.17 0.07
CA PRO A 34 -6.55 -10.12 -0.17
C PRO A 34 -6.11 -8.90 -0.98
N ILE A 35 -6.99 -8.31 -1.79
CA ILE A 35 -6.71 -7.08 -2.54
C ILE A 35 -7.10 -5.88 -1.67
N THR A 36 -6.28 -5.61 -0.65
CA THR A 36 -6.43 -4.47 0.26
C THR A 36 -5.13 -3.67 0.37
N GLY A 37 -5.22 -2.40 0.73
CA GLY A 37 -4.08 -1.52 1.04
C GLY A 37 -4.54 -0.27 1.79
N ALA A 38 -3.59 0.56 2.21
CA ALA A 38 -3.87 1.88 2.79
C ALA A 38 -3.64 2.99 1.77
N ASP A 39 -4.18 4.18 2.05
CA ASP A 39 -3.88 5.37 1.25
C ASP A 39 -2.44 5.78 1.49
N VAL A 40 -1.63 5.66 0.43
CA VAL A 40 -0.20 5.92 0.49
C VAL A 40 0.04 7.41 0.72
N CYS A 41 0.91 7.70 1.68
CA CYS A 41 1.17 9.01 2.29
C CYS A 41 0.13 9.47 3.32
N GLY A 42 -1.00 8.75 3.45
CA GLY A 42 -2.12 9.09 4.32
C GLY A 42 -3.19 9.90 3.58
N PHE A 43 -4.41 9.81 4.07
CA PHE A 43 -5.57 10.55 3.58
C PHE A 43 -5.77 11.85 4.39
N ALA A 44 -5.85 11.75 5.71
CA ALA A 44 -6.14 12.87 6.59
C ALA A 44 -4.87 13.60 7.05
N GLY A 45 -4.83 14.92 6.86
CA GLY A 45 -3.68 15.76 7.24
C GLY A 45 -2.55 15.71 6.21
N ASN A 46 -1.48 16.47 6.48
CA ASN A 46 -0.43 16.71 5.48
C ASN A 46 0.75 15.75 5.64
N ALA A 47 1.01 14.94 4.62
CA ALA A 47 2.19 14.10 4.59
C ALA A 47 3.47 14.94 4.56
N THR A 48 4.44 14.59 5.40
CA THR A 48 5.79 15.12 5.25
C THR A 48 6.50 14.40 4.10
N ARG A 49 7.50 15.07 3.51
CA ARG A 49 8.35 14.48 2.47
C ARG A 49 8.88 13.10 2.88
N GLU A 50 9.47 12.99 4.06
CA GLU A 50 10.05 11.73 4.55
C GLU A 50 8.98 10.64 4.72
N LEU A 51 7.85 10.99 5.34
CA LEU A 51 6.75 10.06 5.53
C LEU A 51 6.24 9.53 4.18
N CYS A 52 6.02 10.42 3.21
CA CYS A 52 5.49 10.03 1.91
C CYS A 52 6.48 9.16 1.12
N VAL A 53 7.79 9.43 1.21
CA VAL A 53 8.83 8.54 0.66
C VAL A 53 8.77 7.16 1.31
N ARG A 54 8.72 7.06 2.64
CA ARG A 54 8.64 5.76 3.35
C ARG A 54 7.34 5.03 3.05
N TRP A 55 6.23 5.75 2.93
CA TRP A 55 4.95 5.13 2.61
C TRP A 55 4.91 4.62 1.17
N HIS A 56 5.55 5.28 0.21
CA HIS A 56 5.68 4.70 -1.14
C HIS A 56 6.57 3.46 -1.16
N GLN A 57 7.66 3.44 -0.39
CA GLN A 57 8.51 2.26 -0.26
C GLN A 57 7.70 1.06 0.26
N LEU A 58 6.97 1.22 1.36
CA LEU A 58 6.09 0.18 1.91
C LEU A 58 4.91 -0.14 0.98
N GLY A 59 4.17 0.89 0.58
CA GLY A 59 2.90 0.79 -0.13
C GLY A 59 3.05 0.22 -1.54
N SER A 60 4.23 0.35 -2.15
CA SER A 60 4.55 -0.33 -3.40
C SER A 60 4.42 -1.86 -3.31
N LEU A 61 4.44 -2.43 -2.09
CA LEU A 61 4.24 -3.85 -1.81
C LEU A 61 2.80 -4.21 -1.41
N TYR A 62 1.92 -3.24 -1.16
CA TYR A 62 0.51 -3.55 -0.86
C TYR A 62 -0.15 -4.25 -2.06
N PRO A 63 -1.07 -5.20 -1.82
CA PRO A 63 -1.91 -5.76 -2.87
C PRO A 63 -2.65 -4.68 -3.68
N PHE A 64 -3.31 -3.74 -2.98
CA PHE A 64 -3.93 -2.55 -3.57
C PHE A 64 -3.05 -1.33 -3.29
N PHE A 65 -2.50 -0.70 -4.34
CA PHE A 65 -1.55 0.41 -4.23
C PHE A 65 -2.16 1.69 -4.82
N ARG A 66 -2.51 2.65 -3.94
CA ARG A 66 -3.13 3.93 -4.30
C ARG A 66 -2.58 5.04 -3.40
N ASN A 67 -2.21 6.16 -4.00
CA ASN A 67 -2.08 7.43 -3.29
C ASN A 67 -3.42 8.18 -3.42
N HIS A 68 -4.00 8.58 -2.30
CA HIS A 68 -5.25 9.31 -2.23
C HIS A 68 -5.18 10.30 -1.07
N ASN A 69 -5.74 11.49 -1.27
CA ASN A 69 -5.59 12.63 -0.39
C ASN A 69 -6.95 13.23 -0.08
N ASP A 70 -7.09 13.85 1.08
CA ASP A 70 -8.26 14.65 1.42
C ASP A 70 -8.35 15.92 0.55
N LEU A 71 -9.56 16.46 0.40
CA LEU A 71 -9.85 17.67 -0.38
C LEU A 71 -9.04 18.88 0.09
N HIS A 72 -8.74 18.96 1.39
CA HIS A 72 -8.01 20.08 1.99
C HIS A 72 -6.54 19.76 2.28
N GLY A 73 -6.07 18.57 1.88
CA GLY A 73 -4.69 18.15 2.05
C GLY A 73 -3.73 18.92 1.14
N ALA A 74 -2.50 19.17 1.61
CA ALA A 74 -1.43 19.63 0.75
C ALA A 74 -1.14 18.60 -0.37
N PRO A 75 -0.74 19.03 -1.58
CA PRO A 75 -0.39 18.11 -2.67
C PRO A 75 0.63 17.07 -2.22
N GLN A 76 0.37 15.80 -2.59
CA GLN A 76 1.20 14.67 -2.19
C GLN A 76 1.45 13.68 -3.34
N GLU A 77 1.24 14.11 -4.58
CA GLU A 77 1.68 13.38 -5.75
C GLU A 77 3.22 13.22 -5.72
N PRO A 78 3.79 12.14 -6.28
CA PRO A 78 5.23 11.93 -6.25
C PRO A 78 6.07 13.11 -6.77
N TYR A 79 5.54 13.85 -7.76
CA TYR A 79 6.21 15.01 -8.36
C TYR A 79 5.97 16.33 -7.59
N ALA A 80 5.15 16.34 -6.54
CA ALA A 80 4.94 17.50 -5.68
C ALA A 80 6.11 17.74 -4.70
N PHE A 81 6.98 16.73 -4.52
CA PHE A 81 8.18 16.80 -3.69
C PHE A 81 9.43 17.13 -4.51
N ASP A 82 10.59 17.22 -3.86
CA ASP A 82 11.87 17.45 -4.54
C ASP A 82 12.36 16.26 -5.37
N ALA A 83 13.37 16.53 -6.22
CA ALA A 83 13.92 15.56 -7.17
C ALA A 83 14.49 14.29 -6.50
N GLU A 84 15.03 14.40 -5.28
CA GLU A 84 15.54 13.24 -4.55
C GLU A 84 14.36 12.35 -4.09
N ALA A 85 13.32 12.93 -3.50
CA ALA A 85 12.13 12.20 -3.10
C ALA A 85 11.45 11.53 -4.32
N LEU A 86 11.30 12.25 -5.43
CA LEU A 86 10.77 11.72 -6.67
C LEU A 86 11.61 10.53 -7.19
N GLY A 87 12.94 10.63 -7.14
CA GLY A 87 13.84 9.55 -7.52
C GLY A 87 13.64 8.28 -6.69
N ILE A 88 13.53 8.42 -5.37
CA ILE A 88 13.30 7.30 -4.45
C ILE A 88 11.92 6.68 -4.66
N ILE A 89 10.87 7.50 -4.77
CA ILE A 89 9.50 7.03 -5.02
C ILE A 89 9.43 6.30 -6.36
N ARG A 90 10.05 6.85 -7.41
CA ARG A 90 10.14 6.22 -8.73
C ARG A 90 10.80 4.84 -8.65
N ALA A 91 11.88 4.69 -7.88
CA ALA A 91 12.53 3.40 -7.70
C ALA A 91 11.60 2.36 -7.05
N ALA A 92 10.84 2.74 -6.01
CA ALA A 92 9.86 1.86 -5.37
C ALA A 92 8.73 1.45 -6.34
N VAL A 93 8.21 2.41 -7.12
CA VAL A 93 7.18 2.12 -8.13
C VAL A 93 7.73 1.20 -9.22
N LEU A 94 8.92 1.45 -9.75
CA LEU A 94 9.54 0.58 -10.77
C LEU A 94 9.81 -0.84 -10.23
N ALA A 95 10.19 -0.97 -8.96
CA ALA A 95 10.33 -2.28 -8.30
C ALA A 95 9.00 -3.02 -8.20
N ARG A 96 7.88 -2.33 -7.93
CA ARG A 96 6.55 -2.95 -8.02
C ARG A 96 6.25 -3.42 -9.44
N TYR A 97 6.50 -2.57 -10.45
CA TYR A 97 6.22 -2.91 -11.85
C TYR A 97 7.07 -4.09 -12.35
N SER A 98 8.30 -4.26 -11.86
CA SER A 98 9.11 -5.45 -12.18
C SER A 98 8.57 -6.74 -11.55
N LEU A 99 7.78 -6.63 -10.47
CA LEU A 99 7.13 -7.76 -9.78
C LEU A 99 5.68 -7.99 -10.22
N VAL A 100 5.13 -7.20 -11.15
CA VAL A 100 3.69 -7.22 -11.45
C VAL A 100 3.18 -8.59 -11.89
N SER A 101 3.96 -9.32 -12.71
CA SER A 101 3.61 -10.68 -13.14
C SER A 101 3.58 -11.65 -11.96
N TYR A 102 4.53 -11.53 -11.02
CA TYR A 102 4.56 -12.35 -9.81
C TYR A 102 3.39 -12.02 -8.87
N MET A 103 3.10 -10.74 -8.65
CA MET A 103 1.94 -10.32 -7.85
C MET A 103 0.62 -10.82 -8.45
N TYR A 104 0.51 -10.85 -9.79
CA TYR A 104 -0.64 -11.41 -10.49
C TYR A 104 -0.77 -12.92 -10.27
N SER A 105 0.33 -13.67 -10.34
CA SER A 105 0.32 -15.11 -10.01
C SER A 105 -0.12 -15.36 -8.56
N LEU A 106 0.32 -14.54 -7.60
CA LEU A 106 -0.14 -14.65 -6.21
C LEU A 106 -1.62 -14.30 -6.06
N ALA A 107 -2.12 -13.29 -6.79
CA ALA A 107 -3.54 -12.96 -6.81
C ALA A 107 -4.40 -14.08 -7.42
N HIS A 108 -3.87 -14.78 -8.44
CA HIS A 108 -4.49 -15.98 -8.97
C HIS A 108 -4.57 -17.09 -7.91
N GLY A 109 -3.47 -17.38 -7.20
CA GLY A 109 -3.46 -18.31 -6.07
C GLY A 109 -4.55 -17.97 -5.05
N ALA A 110 -4.58 -16.70 -4.59
CA ALA A 110 -5.60 -16.22 -3.66
C ALA A 110 -7.05 -16.42 -4.16
N SER A 111 -7.28 -16.42 -5.47
CA SER A 111 -8.60 -16.67 -6.07
C SER A 111 -8.98 -18.15 -6.13
N THR A 112 -8.01 -19.06 -6.14
CA THR A 112 -8.22 -20.50 -6.29
C THR A 112 -8.12 -21.27 -4.98
N ASP A 113 -7.18 -20.91 -4.10
CA ASP A 113 -6.91 -21.61 -2.84
C ASP A 113 -7.23 -20.79 -1.58
N GLY A 114 -7.49 -19.48 -1.75
CA GLY A 114 -7.83 -18.57 -0.67
C GLY A 114 -6.63 -18.04 0.15
N ALA A 115 -5.39 -18.44 -0.17
CA ALA A 115 -4.20 -17.97 0.51
C ALA A 115 -3.90 -16.51 0.12
N PRO A 116 -3.68 -15.59 1.08
CA PRO A 116 -3.43 -14.19 0.75
C PRO A 116 -2.06 -14.00 0.06
N LEU A 117 -2.01 -13.11 -0.94
CA LEU A 117 -0.77 -12.74 -1.63
C LEU A 117 0.21 -11.98 -0.73
N TRP A 118 -0.31 -11.22 0.25
CA TRP A 118 0.49 -10.56 1.28
C TRP A 118 0.18 -11.23 2.61
N ARG A 119 1.13 -12.00 3.14
CA ARG A 119 0.93 -12.93 4.24
C ARG A 119 1.85 -12.64 5.43
N PRO A 120 1.38 -12.80 6.66
CA PRO A 120 2.22 -12.69 7.84
C PRO A 120 3.16 -13.90 7.92
N LEU A 121 4.31 -13.73 8.58
CA LEU A 121 5.34 -14.78 8.66
C LEU A 121 4.83 -16.11 9.23
N PHE A 122 3.91 -16.08 10.21
CA PHE A 122 3.35 -17.30 10.82
C PHE A 122 2.47 -18.14 9.88
N MET A 123 2.08 -17.62 8.71
CA MET A 123 1.38 -18.43 7.70
C MET A 123 2.34 -19.20 6.81
N GLU A 124 3.62 -18.83 6.79
CA GLU A 124 4.65 -19.47 5.98
C GLU A 124 5.51 -20.45 6.81
N PHE A 125 5.60 -20.23 8.12
CA PHE A 125 6.42 -20.99 9.08
C PHE A 125 5.65 -21.28 10.36
#